data_AF-A0A6C0P2V0-F1
#
_entry.id   AF-A0A6C0P2V0-F1
#
_cell.length_a   1.000
_cell.length_b   1.000
_cell.length_c   1.000
_cell.angle_alpha   90.00
_cell.angle_beta   90.00
_cell.angle_gamma   90.00
#
_symmetry.space_group_name_H-M   'P 1'
#
loop_
_entity.id
_entity.type
_entity.pdbx_description
1 polymer ?
#
loop_
_entity_poly.entity_id
_entity_poly.type
_entity_poly.pdbx_seq_one_letter_code
_entity_poly.pdbx_strand_id
1 'polypeptide(L)'
;MNPFEGYLQRILQGVEASDEVKRELRDEFNDHLEQLRADFAAKGVPDEFAVKLAISDFGDSGLVGALMNHAISPYRKWLRRFAWMAMAVYALEVVHMLLLNSYRTTQRHYIKDMAPRPNFTPFKSIQLYVSDYHKYNFDTWFFNIFGNMLIFVPLGFLLPILFTGTRKLHRILLCSLLGSLAIELSQLATKLGFFDVDDLILNTAGGVSGFAVWVAVAKGAGWFTRKRRPQRA
;
A
#
# COMPACT_ATOMS: atom_id res chain seq x y z
N MET A 1 33.45 12.31 4.38
CA MET A 1 32.38 11.31 4.60
C MET A 1 31.65 11.73 5.87
N ASN A 2 30.32 11.74 5.89
CA ASN A 2 29.55 12.11 7.08
C ASN A 2 29.89 11.11 8.22
N PRO A 3 30.43 11.56 9.38
CA PRO A 3 30.87 10.67 10.46
C PRO A 3 29.71 9.95 11.16
N PHE A 4 28.48 10.46 11.02
CA PHE A 4 27.27 9.91 11.63
C PHE A 4 26.49 8.97 10.71
N GLU A 5 26.90 8.80 9.46
CA GLU A 5 26.12 8.09 8.43
C GLU A 5 25.70 6.68 8.86
N GLY A 6 26.62 5.89 9.42
CA GLY A 6 26.31 4.53 9.88
C GLY A 6 25.39 4.48 11.11
N TYR A 7 25.35 5.55 11.91
CA TYR A 7 24.43 5.68 13.04
C TYR A 7 23.03 6.09 12.57
N LEU A 8 22.95 7.11 11.70
CA LEU A 8 21.71 7.57 11.07
C LEU A 8 21.02 6.44 10.30
N GLN A 9 21.77 5.65 9.53
CA GLN A 9 21.21 4.50 8.82
C GLN A 9 20.58 3.48 9.76
N ARG A 10 21.19 3.19 10.92
CA ARG A 10 20.63 2.27 11.92
C ARG A 10 19.33 2.80 12.53
N ILE A 11 19.26 4.09 12.86
CA ILE A 11 18.01 4.72 13.32
C ILE A 11 16.93 4.56 12.25
N LEU A 12 17.22 5.00 11.02
CA LEU A 12 16.23 5.09 9.94
C LEU A 12 15.80 3.73 9.39
N GLN A 13 16.60 2.68 9.57
CA GLN A 13 16.18 1.30 9.32
C GLN A 13 15.03 0.89 10.25
N GLY A 14 15.09 1.29 11.52
CA GLY A 14 14.04 1.05 12.50
C GLY A 14 12.79 1.92 12.32
N VAL A 15 12.92 3.09 11.69
CA VAL A 15 11.79 4.01 11.46
C VAL A 15 10.95 3.52 10.29
N GLU A 16 9.66 3.27 10.53
CA GLU A 16 8.72 2.82 9.51
C GLU A 16 7.93 4.01 8.93
N ALA A 17 8.61 4.85 8.15
CA ALA A 17 8.03 5.99 7.46
C ALA A 17 8.24 5.91 5.93
N SER A 18 7.69 6.87 5.17
CA SER A 18 7.99 7.02 3.74
C SER A 18 9.44 7.45 3.53
N ASP A 19 9.99 7.20 2.34
CA ASP A 19 11.35 7.61 1.97
C ASP A 19 11.58 9.11 2.18
N GLU A 20 10.54 9.92 1.94
CA GLU A 20 10.57 11.37 2.12
C GLU A 20 10.72 11.77 3.58
N VAL A 21 9.88 11.23 4.48
CA VAL A 21 9.98 11.48 5.92
C VAL A 21 11.31 10.96 6.48
N LYS A 22 11.80 9.81 5.98
CA LYS A 22 13.12 9.31 6.38
C LYS A 22 14.26 10.24 5.97
N ARG A 23 14.14 10.94 4.84
CA ARG A 23 15.12 11.97 4.42
C ARG A 23 15.05 13.19 5.33
N GLU A 24 13.86 13.72 5.59
CA GLU A 24 13.68 14.86 6.51
C GLU A 24 14.25 14.55 7.90
N LEU A 25 13.92 13.39 8.48
CA LEU A 25 14.48 12.96 9.77
C LEU A 25 16.00 12.77 9.73
N ARG A 26 16.53 12.29 8.61
CA ARG A 26 17.99 12.14 8.44
C ARG A 26 18.67 13.49 8.53
N ASP A 27 18.15 14.48 7.83
CA ASP A 27 18.73 15.81 7.75
C ASP A 27 18.64 16.50 9.13
N GLU A 28 17.47 16.45 9.79
CA GLU A 28 17.29 16.99 11.15
C GLU A 28 18.19 16.32 12.20
N PHE A 29 18.32 14.99 12.16
CA PHE A 29 19.19 14.28 13.10
C PHE A 29 20.66 14.54 12.83
N ASN A 30 21.05 14.68 11.57
CA ASN A 30 22.41 15.02 11.21
C ASN A 30 22.79 16.40 11.74
N ASP A 31 21.92 17.40 11.55
CA ASP A 31 22.16 18.76 12.03
C ASP A 31 22.32 18.80 13.56
N HIS A 32 21.48 18.07 14.28
CA HIS A 32 21.58 17.99 15.74
C HIS A 32 22.86 17.26 16.20
N LEU A 33 23.28 16.19 15.52
CA LEU A 33 24.53 15.48 15.82
C LEU A 33 25.76 16.34 15.54
N GLU A 34 25.78 17.11 14.46
CA GLU A 34 26.85 18.07 14.18
C GLU A 34 26.87 19.20 15.22
N GLN A 35 25.70 19.65 15.70
CA GLN A 35 25.63 20.62 16.79
C GLN A 35 26.21 20.06 18.10
N LEU A 36 25.84 18.83 18.50
CA LEU A 36 26.40 18.17 19.68
C LEU A 36 27.92 18.00 19.57
N ARG A 37 28.41 17.60 18.39
CA ARG A 37 29.84 17.49 18.12
C ARG A 37 30.54 18.84 18.26
N ALA A 38 29.97 19.91 17.70
CA ALA A 38 30.52 21.26 17.82
C ALA A 38 30.58 21.72 19.29
N ASP A 39 29.57 21.40 20.09
CA ASP A 39 29.54 21.70 21.53
C ASP A 39 30.65 20.97 22.30
N PHE A 40 30.94 19.71 21.96
CA PHE A 40 32.06 18.97 22.54
C PHE A 40 33.42 19.51 22.07
N ALA A 41 33.56 19.85 20.79
CA ALA A 41 34.77 20.45 20.25
C ALA A 41 35.07 21.81 20.90
N ALA A 42 34.04 22.63 21.15
CA ALA A 42 34.17 23.89 21.87
C ALA A 42 34.63 23.71 23.33
N LYS A 43 34.36 22.55 23.94
CA LYS A 43 34.88 22.15 25.26
C LYS A 43 36.31 21.59 25.22
N GLY A 44 36.97 21.62 24.06
CA GLY A 44 38.34 21.14 23.87
C GLY A 44 38.46 19.62 23.70
N VAL A 45 37.35 18.92 23.48
CA VAL A 45 37.38 17.47 23.20
C VAL A 45 37.93 17.26 21.79
N PRO A 46 38.89 16.33 21.58
CA PRO A 46 39.37 16.03 20.23
C PRO A 46 38.25 15.47 19.36
N ASP A 47 38.28 15.80 18.08
CA ASP A 47 37.18 15.59 17.14
C ASP A 47 36.67 14.13 17.08
N GLU A 48 37.60 13.15 17.11
CA GLU A 48 37.24 11.73 17.11
C GLU A 48 36.42 11.31 18.34
N PHE A 49 36.72 11.89 19.50
CA PHE A 49 35.97 11.64 20.73
C PHE A 49 34.66 12.44 20.75
N ALA A 50 34.64 13.65 20.19
CA ALA A 50 33.43 14.46 20.08
C ALA A 50 32.34 13.75 19.26
N VAL A 51 32.69 13.06 18.16
CA VAL A 51 31.74 12.24 17.39
C VAL A 51 31.14 11.11 18.23
N LYS A 52 31.98 10.37 18.97
CA LYS A 52 31.52 9.26 19.83
C LYS A 52 30.61 9.76 20.96
N LEU A 53 30.97 10.88 21.59
CA LEU A 53 30.18 11.53 22.64
C LEU A 53 28.85 12.06 22.10
N ALA A 54 28.83 12.69 20.92
CA ALA A 54 27.61 13.15 20.28
C ALA A 54 26.63 11.98 20.03
N ILE A 55 27.12 10.85 19.51
CA ILE A 55 26.29 9.64 19.33
C ILE A 55 25.78 9.11 20.68
N SER A 56 26.65 9.08 21.70
CA SER A 56 26.27 8.60 23.04
C SER A 56 25.21 9.48 23.70
N ASP A 57 25.31 10.81 23.55
CA ASP A 57 24.38 11.78 24.11
C ASP A 57 23.04 11.78 23.36
N PHE A 58 23.08 11.60 22.04
CA PHE A 58 21.88 11.45 21.20
C PHE A 58 21.11 10.15 21.50
N GLY A 59 21.81 9.08 21.87
CA GLY A 59 21.24 7.87 22.46
C GLY A 59 21.36 6.60 21.62
N ASP A 60 20.74 5.51 22.08
CA ASP A 60 20.75 4.25 21.34
C ASP A 60 19.91 4.32 20.06
N SER A 61 20.48 3.88 18.94
CA SER A 61 19.84 3.94 17.63
C SER A 61 18.50 3.18 17.56
N GLY A 62 18.37 2.06 18.29
CA GLY A 62 17.15 1.27 18.35
C GLY A 62 16.06 1.96 19.16
N LEU A 63 16.42 2.52 20.32
CA LEU A 63 15.50 3.30 21.16
C LEU A 63 15.01 4.55 20.44
N VAL A 64 15.91 5.34 19.83
CA VAL A 64 15.55 6.53 19.06
C VAL A 64 14.60 6.17 17.92
N GLY A 65 14.91 5.13 17.15
CA GLY A 65 14.01 4.64 16.10
C GLY A 65 12.63 4.21 16.62
N ALA A 66 12.56 3.54 17.78
CA ALA A 66 11.31 3.14 18.41
C ALA A 66 10.47 4.34 18.90
N LEU A 67 11.12 5.34 19.49
CA LEU A 67 10.48 6.61 19.90
C LEU A 67 9.93 7.35 18.70
N MET A 68 10.69 7.43 17.61
CA MET A 68 10.23 8.06 16.37
C MET A 68 8.99 7.36 15.81
N ASN A 69 8.97 6.03 15.77
CA ASN A 69 7.77 5.30 15.35
C ASN A 69 6.55 5.64 16.20
N HIS A 70 6.72 5.76 17.52
CA HIS A 70 5.64 6.11 18.43
C HIS A 70 5.19 7.57 18.25
N ALA A 71 6.12 8.50 18.08
CA ALA A 71 5.85 9.92 17.85
C ALA A 71 5.13 10.17 16.51
N ILE A 72 5.57 9.48 15.45
CA ILE A 72 4.97 9.59 14.11
C ILE A 72 3.56 9.02 14.09
N SER A 73 3.31 7.88 14.75
CA SER A 73 1.97 7.29 14.77
C SER A 73 1.76 6.31 15.95
N PRO A 74 1.22 6.80 17.09
CA PRO A 74 1.15 6.01 18.33
C PRO A 74 0.27 4.77 18.21
N TYR A 75 -0.80 4.82 17.40
CA TYR A 75 -1.76 3.72 17.22
C TYR A 75 -1.43 2.78 16.06
N ARG A 76 -0.32 3.02 15.34
CA ARG A 76 0.00 2.31 14.08
C ARG A 76 0.14 0.81 14.24
N LYS A 77 0.71 0.34 15.36
CA LYS A 77 0.86 -1.10 15.64
C LYS A 77 -0.50 -1.81 15.65
N TRP A 78 -1.50 -1.22 16.30
CA TRP A 78 -2.85 -1.76 16.34
C TRP A 78 -3.54 -1.66 14.99
N LEU A 79 -3.46 -0.50 14.33
CA LEU A 79 -4.01 -0.32 12.98
C LEU A 79 -3.48 -1.39 12.00
N ARG A 80 -2.17 -1.67 12.02
CA ARG A 80 -1.55 -2.69 11.17
C ARG A 80 -2.03 -4.10 11.51
N ARG A 81 -2.24 -4.42 12.79
CA ARG A 81 -2.82 -5.72 13.21
C ARG A 81 -4.24 -5.88 12.67
N PHE A 82 -5.10 -4.87 12.83
CA PHE A 82 -6.45 -4.88 12.27
C PHE A 82 -6.45 -4.98 10.75
N ALA A 83 -5.57 -4.25 10.07
CA ALA A 83 -5.43 -4.32 8.62
C ALA A 83 -4.96 -5.70 8.14
N TRP A 84 -4.08 -6.39 8.87
CA TRP A 84 -3.68 -7.75 8.54
C TRP A 84 -4.83 -8.75 8.72
N MET A 85 -5.61 -8.62 9.80
CA MET A 85 -6.81 -9.44 10.00
C MET A 85 -7.83 -9.20 8.87
N ALA A 86 -8.09 -7.93 8.52
CA ALA A 86 -8.97 -7.59 7.41
C ALA A 86 -8.44 -8.14 6.06
N MET A 87 -7.13 -8.07 5.82
CA MET A 87 -6.49 -8.64 4.63
C MET A 87 -6.63 -10.16 4.58
N ALA A 88 -6.49 -10.85 5.71
CA ALA A 88 -6.65 -12.30 5.78
C ALA A 88 -8.10 -12.72 5.49
N VAL A 89 -9.08 -12.06 6.11
CA VAL A 89 -10.51 -12.30 5.84
C VAL A 89 -10.82 -12.03 4.37
N TYR A 90 -10.37 -10.88 3.85
CA TYR A 90 -10.52 -10.53 2.43
C TYR A 90 -9.90 -11.59 1.50
N ALA A 91 -8.67 -12.04 1.76
CA ALA A 91 -8.01 -13.04 0.94
C ALA A 91 -8.76 -14.39 0.95
N LEU A 92 -9.31 -14.79 2.11
CA LEU A 92 -10.14 -15.98 2.22
C LEU A 92 -11.43 -15.84 1.40
N GLU A 93 -12.10 -14.70 1.47
CA GLU A 93 -13.30 -14.41 0.67
C GLU A 93 -13.01 -14.41 -0.83
N VAL A 94 -11.88 -13.83 -1.25
CA VAL A 94 -11.46 -13.86 -2.66
C VAL A 94 -11.18 -15.30 -3.10
N VAL A 95 -10.43 -16.08 -2.32
CA VAL A 95 -10.16 -17.49 -2.65
C VAL A 95 -11.45 -18.30 -2.70
N HIS A 96 -12.35 -18.13 -1.73
CA HIS A 96 -13.66 -18.78 -1.71
C HIS A 96 -14.48 -18.41 -2.96
N MET A 97 -14.55 -17.12 -3.30
CA MET A 97 -15.25 -16.66 -4.49
C MET A 97 -14.62 -17.18 -5.80
N LEU A 98 -13.29 -17.34 -5.85
CA LEU A 98 -12.58 -17.83 -7.04
C LEU A 98 -12.65 -19.35 -7.21
N LEU A 99 -12.66 -20.13 -6.13
CA LEU A 99 -12.59 -21.60 -6.15
C LEU A 99 -13.95 -22.29 -5.95
N LEU A 100 -14.85 -21.70 -5.18
CA LEU A 100 -16.04 -22.37 -4.64
C LEU A 100 -17.36 -21.75 -5.11
N ASN A 101 -17.33 -20.51 -5.62
CA ASN A 101 -18.57 -19.85 -6.01
C ASN A 101 -19.06 -20.31 -7.38
N SER A 102 -19.98 -21.28 -7.35
CA SER A 102 -20.69 -21.81 -8.51
C SER A 102 -21.42 -20.72 -9.31
N TYR A 103 -21.76 -19.58 -8.70
CA TYR A 103 -22.38 -18.45 -9.41
C TYR A 103 -21.45 -17.84 -10.47
N ARG A 104 -20.15 -17.67 -10.17
CA ARG A 104 -19.16 -17.20 -11.17
C ARG A 104 -18.91 -18.27 -12.25
N THR A 105 -18.89 -19.55 -11.88
CA THR A 105 -18.74 -20.65 -12.82
C THR A 105 -19.93 -20.75 -13.78
N THR A 106 -21.16 -20.61 -13.29
CA THR A 106 -22.39 -20.63 -14.10
C THR A 106 -22.52 -19.41 -15.00
N GLN A 107 -22.18 -18.20 -14.51
CA GLN A 107 -22.10 -16.98 -15.32
C GLN A 107 -21.05 -17.08 -16.43
N ARG A 108 -19.84 -17.62 -16.11
CA ARG A 108 -18.81 -17.90 -17.12
C ARG A 108 -19.24 -19.01 -18.09
N HIS A 109 -20.07 -19.98 -17.67
CA HIS A 109 -20.63 -21.01 -18.55
C HIS A 109 -21.66 -20.45 -19.53
N TYR A 110 -22.51 -19.51 -19.11
CA TYR A 110 -23.50 -18.90 -20.01
C TYR A 110 -22.85 -18.08 -21.15
N ILE A 111 -21.63 -17.58 -20.93
CA ILE A 111 -20.85 -16.82 -21.92
C ILE A 111 -19.92 -17.72 -22.75
N LYS A 112 -19.69 -18.97 -22.31
CA LYS A 112 -18.90 -19.98 -23.02
C LYS A 112 -19.39 -20.20 -24.46
N ASP A 113 -20.68 -19.99 -24.70
CA ASP A 113 -21.32 -20.23 -25.99
C ASP A 113 -21.35 -18.98 -26.89
N MET A 114 -20.98 -17.80 -26.38
CA MET A 114 -21.13 -16.51 -27.09
C MET A 114 -19.82 -15.83 -27.52
N ALA A 115 -18.67 -16.17 -26.91
CA ALA A 115 -17.38 -15.57 -27.29
C ALA A 115 -16.21 -16.57 -27.21
N PRO A 116 -15.29 -16.59 -28.20
CA PRO A 116 -14.09 -17.42 -28.12
C PRO A 116 -13.20 -16.94 -26.97
N ARG A 117 -12.87 -17.87 -26.06
CA ARG A 117 -11.94 -17.65 -24.95
C ARG A 117 -10.68 -18.52 -25.14
N PRO A 118 -9.49 -18.05 -24.75
CA PRO A 118 -9.22 -16.88 -23.89
C PRO A 118 -9.37 -15.51 -24.60
N ASN A 119 -9.74 -14.46 -23.85
CA ASN A 119 -9.85 -13.09 -24.38
C ASN A 119 -8.56 -12.31 -24.11
N PHE A 120 -7.89 -11.90 -25.19
CA PHE A 120 -6.70 -11.06 -25.15
C PHE A 120 -6.93 -9.67 -25.76
N THR A 121 -8.14 -9.38 -26.22
CA THR A 121 -8.47 -8.08 -26.84
C THR A 121 -9.04 -7.15 -25.76
N PRO A 122 -8.34 -6.05 -25.42
CA PRO A 122 -8.83 -5.09 -24.42
C PRO A 122 -10.18 -4.50 -24.80
N PHE A 123 -11.00 -4.28 -23.78
CA PHE A 123 -12.36 -3.75 -23.78
C PHE A 123 -13.41 -4.60 -24.51
N LYS A 124 -13.06 -5.78 -25.04
CA LYS A 124 -14.00 -6.62 -25.78
C LYS A 124 -15.14 -7.14 -24.91
N SER A 125 -14.82 -7.67 -23.73
CA SER A 125 -15.82 -8.20 -22.79
C SER A 125 -16.64 -7.05 -22.20
N ILE A 126 -16.00 -5.94 -21.85
CA ILE A 126 -16.67 -4.73 -21.34
C ILE A 126 -17.68 -4.19 -22.37
N GLN A 127 -17.26 -4.04 -23.63
CA GLN A 127 -18.13 -3.56 -24.71
C GLN A 127 -19.33 -4.49 -24.93
N LEU A 128 -19.13 -5.81 -24.83
CA LEU A 128 -20.20 -6.78 -24.95
C LEU A 128 -21.25 -6.59 -23.84
N TYR A 129 -20.84 -6.46 -22.58
CA TYR A 129 -21.80 -6.21 -21.48
C TYR A 129 -22.49 -4.85 -21.57
N VAL A 130 -21.78 -3.82 -22.02
CA VAL A 130 -22.35 -2.46 -22.14
C VAL A 130 -23.29 -2.35 -23.34
N SER A 131 -22.94 -2.92 -24.50
CA SER A 131 -23.72 -2.78 -25.73
C SER A 131 -24.93 -3.69 -25.75
N ASP A 132 -24.80 -4.90 -25.20
CA ASP A 132 -25.87 -5.88 -25.11
C ASP A 132 -26.55 -5.87 -23.72
N TYR A 133 -26.44 -4.79 -22.94
CA TYR A 133 -26.98 -4.72 -21.58
C TYR A 133 -28.47 -5.08 -21.49
N HIS A 134 -29.26 -4.78 -22.52
CA HIS A 134 -30.67 -5.15 -22.62
C HIS A 134 -30.94 -6.65 -22.69
N LYS A 135 -29.95 -7.46 -23.09
CA LYS A 135 -30.03 -8.93 -23.13
C LYS A 135 -29.70 -9.56 -21.78
N TYR A 136 -29.23 -8.78 -20.82
CA TYR A 136 -28.78 -9.24 -19.50
C TYR A 136 -29.62 -8.60 -18.40
N ASN A 137 -29.95 -9.37 -17.35
CA ASN A 137 -30.52 -8.80 -16.13
C ASN A 137 -29.52 -7.82 -15.49
N PHE A 138 -30.04 -6.83 -14.77
CA PHE A 138 -29.24 -5.77 -14.15
C PHE A 138 -28.05 -6.33 -13.35
N ASP A 139 -28.31 -7.34 -12.52
CA ASP A 139 -27.30 -7.98 -11.68
C ASP A 139 -26.15 -8.57 -12.52
N THR A 140 -26.47 -9.20 -13.66
CA THR A 140 -25.48 -9.86 -14.51
C THR A 140 -24.50 -8.85 -15.10
N TRP A 141 -24.95 -7.79 -15.75
CA TRP A 141 -24.01 -6.83 -16.35
C TRP A 141 -23.30 -5.99 -15.26
N PHE A 142 -23.99 -5.64 -14.17
CA PHE A 142 -23.41 -4.88 -13.07
C PHE A 142 -22.29 -5.65 -12.37
N PHE A 143 -22.51 -6.91 -11.95
CA PHE A 143 -21.49 -7.68 -11.25
C PHE A 143 -20.33 -8.10 -12.17
N ASN A 144 -20.54 -8.25 -13.47
CA ASN A 144 -19.45 -8.55 -14.40
C ASN A 144 -18.53 -7.34 -14.65
N ILE A 145 -19.08 -6.12 -14.71
CA ILE A 145 -18.26 -4.90 -14.88
C ILE A 145 -17.75 -4.40 -13.52
N PHE A 146 -18.66 -4.10 -12.59
CA PHE A 146 -18.31 -3.49 -11.32
C PHE A 146 -17.90 -4.51 -10.26
N GLY A 147 -18.39 -5.75 -10.28
CA GLY A 147 -18.01 -6.75 -9.29
C GLY A 147 -16.52 -7.08 -9.33
N ASN A 148 -15.94 -7.25 -10.52
CA ASN A 148 -14.50 -7.42 -10.70
C ASN A 148 -13.72 -6.23 -10.11
N MET A 149 -14.12 -5.00 -10.48
CA MET A 149 -13.54 -3.79 -9.91
C MET A 149 -13.65 -3.73 -8.38
N LEU A 150 -14.81 -4.04 -7.81
CA LEU A 150 -15.08 -3.94 -6.37
C LEU A 150 -14.24 -4.92 -5.55
N ILE A 151 -13.92 -6.10 -6.08
CA ILE A 151 -13.08 -7.09 -5.39
C ILE A 151 -11.69 -6.51 -5.06
N PHE A 152 -11.12 -5.67 -5.91
CA PHE A 152 -9.79 -5.12 -5.69
C PHE A 152 -9.78 -3.82 -4.86
N VAL A 153 -10.95 -3.24 -4.54
CA VAL A 153 -11.04 -2.04 -3.71
C VAL A 153 -10.44 -2.24 -2.31
N PRO A 154 -10.76 -3.32 -1.55
CA PRO A 154 -10.11 -3.59 -0.27
C PRO A 154 -8.59 -3.75 -0.38
N LEU A 155 -8.09 -4.40 -1.43
CA LEU A 155 -6.66 -4.55 -1.66
C LEU A 155 -5.98 -3.18 -1.79
N GLY A 156 -6.52 -2.31 -2.65
CA GLY A 156 -6.02 -0.95 -2.86
C GLY A 156 -6.03 -0.08 -1.61
N PHE A 157 -7.04 -0.26 -0.75
CA PHE A 157 -7.18 0.47 0.51
C PHE A 157 -6.22 -0.03 1.61
N LEU A 158 -6.04 -1.35 1.73
CA LEU A 158 -5.27 -1.97 2.81
C LEU A 158 -3.75 -1.93 2.55
N LEU A 159 -3.31 -2.02 1.28
CA LEU A 159 -1.88 -2.04 0.93
C LEU A 159 -1.08 -0.86 1.53
N PRO A 160 -1.51 0.41 1.41
CA PRO A 160 -0.80 1.57 1.99
C PRO A 160 -0.76 1.62 3.52
N ILE A 161 -1.68 0.91 4.17
CA ILE A 161 -1.75 0.76 5.64
C ILE A 161 -0.72 -0.26 6.09
N LEU A 162 -0.64 -1.39 5.39
CA LEU A 162 0.27 -2.48 5.68
C LEU A 162 1.72 -2.16 5.30
N PHE A 163 1.92 -1.48 4.17
CA PHE A 163 3.23 -1.21 3.60
C PHE A 163 3.38 0.27 3.26
N THR A 164 4.26 0.99 3.97
CA THR A 164 4.49 2.42 3.69
C THR A 164 5.02 2.67 2.28
N GLY A 165 5.72 1.68 1.71
CA GLY A 165 6.23 1.74 0.34
C GLY A 165 5.15 1.80 -0.74
N THR A 166 3.95 1.27 -0.50
CA THR A 166 2.85 1.23 -1.49
C THR A 166 1.99 2.49 -1.49
N ARG A 167 2.37 3.53 -0.73
CA ARG A 167 1.70 4.85 -0.69
C ARG A 167 1.88 5.69 -1.97
N LYS A 168 2.41 5.10 -3.04
CA LYS A 168 2.61 5.72 -4.35
C LYS A 168 1.72 5.01 -5.37
N LEU A 169 1.00 5.77 -6.19
CA LEU A 169 0.01 5.25 -7.16
C LEU A 169 0.59 4.14 -8.06
N HIS A 170 1.80 4.32 -8.59
CA HIS A 170 2.44 3.32 -9.45
C HIS A 170 2.67 1.97 -8.76
N ARG A 171 2.89 1.95 -7.43
CA ARG A 171 3.04 0.69 -6.69
C ARG A 171 1.71 -0.01 -6.52
N ILE A 172 0.63 0.74 -6.30
CA ILE A 172 -0.72 0.17 -6.27
C ILE A 172 -1.11 -0.39 -7.62
N LEU A 173 -0.84 0.35 -8.71
CA LEU A 173 -1.05 -0.13 -10.07
C LEU A 173 -0.32 -1.45 -10.31
N LEU A 174 0.97 -1.51 -9.97
CA LEU A 174 1.78 -2.72 -10.15
C LEU A 174 1.26 -3.88 -9.30
N CYS A 175 1.00 -3.67 -8.01
CA CYS A 175 0.48 -4.73 -7.13
C CYS A 175 -0.89 -5.24 -7.57
N SER A 176 -1.79 -4.35 -8.01
CA SER A 176 -3.13 -4.73 -8.45
C SER A 176 -3.09 -5.48 -9.78
N LEU A 177 -2.26 -5.01 -10.73
CA LEU A 177 -2.07 -5.68 -12.00
C LEU A 177 -1.45 -7.08 -11.82
N LEU A 178 -0.37 -7.20 -11.05
CA LEU A 178 0.28 -8.48 -10.78
C LEU A 178 -0.62 -9.43 -10.00
N GLY A 179 -1.37 -8.92 -9.01
CA GLY A 179 -2.35 -9.70 -8.27
C GLY A 179 -3.46 -10.24 -9.17
N SER A 180 -4.01 -9.39 -10.04
CA SER A 180 -5.05 -9.81 -11.00
C SER A 180 -4.51 -10.80 -12.02
N LEU A 181 -3.30 -10.58 -12.53
CA LEU A 181 -2.65 -11.52 -13.45
C LEU A 181 -2.44 -12.89 -12.79
N ALA A 182 -1.98 -12.91 -11.53
CA ALA A 182 -1.81 -14.16 -10.78
C ALA A 182 -3.13 -14.90 -10.61
N ILE A 183 -4.24 -14.20 -10.37
CA ILE A 183 -5.59 -14.80 -10.28
C ILE A 183 -5.99 -15.43 -11.62
N GLU A 184 -5.89 -14.68 -12.72
CA GLU A 184 -6.28 -15.17 -14.05
C GLU A 184 -5.42 -16.36 -14.50
N LEU A 185 -4.10 -16.32 -14.25
CA LEU A 185 -3.21 -17.44 -14.52
C LEU A 185 -3.55 -18.67 -13.65
N SER A 186 -3.90 -18.46 -12.38
CA SER A 186 -4.31 -19.54 -11.49
C SER A 186 -5.62 -20.20 -11.95
N GLN A 187 -6.59 -19.39 -12.40
CA GLN A 187 -7.86 -19.90 -12.95
C GLN A 187 -7.65 -20.66 -14.25
N LEU A 188 -6.76 -20.18 -15.12
CA LEU A 188 -6.38 -20.85 -16.35
C LEU A 188 -5.70 -22.20 -16.05
N ALA A 189 -4.75 -22.23 -15.11
CA ALA A 189 -4.02 -23.43 -14.72
C ALA A 189 -4.91 -24.48 -14.04
N THR A 190 -5.84 -24.04 -13.19
CA THR A 190 -6.80 -24.92 -12.49
C THR A 190 -8.00 -25.32 -13.35
N LYS A 191 -8.12 -24.79 -14.57
CA LYS A 191 -9.25 -24.97 -15.48
C LYS A 191 -10.60 -24.56 -14.88
N LEU A 192 -10.57 -23.72 -13.85
CA LEU A 192 -11.76 -23.14 -13.21
C LEU A 192 -12.33 -21.95 -13.98
N GLY A 193 -11.57 -21.43 -14.95
CA GLY A 193 -11.99 -20.31 -15.78
C GLY A 193 -11.10 -20.10 -17.00
N PHE A 194 -11.31 -18.97 -17.65
CA PHE A 194 -10.56 -18.55 -18.83
C PHE A 194 -9.98 -17.17 -18.58
N PHE A 195 -8.80 -16.94 -19.14
CA PHE A 195 -8.14 -15.64 -19.11
C PHE A 195 -8.98 -14.57 -19.83
N ASP A 196 -9.20 -13.44 -19.15
CA ASP A 196 -9.81 -12.24 -19.71
C ASP A 196 -8.98 -10.99 -19.37
N VAL A 197 -8.45 -10.31 -20.40
CA VAL A 197 -7.67 -9.07 -20.22
C VAL A 197 -8.51 -7.93 -19.61
N ASP A 198 -9.83 -7.95 -19.78
CA ASP A 198 -10.71 -6.92 -19.21
C ASP A 198 -10.85 -7.08 -17.69
N ASP A 199 -10.80 -8.32 -17.18
CA ASP A 199 -10.78 -8.60 -15.74
C ASP A 199 -9.52 -7.96 -15.11
N LEU A 200 -8.35 -8.00 -15.80
CA LEU A 200 -7.13 -7.32 -15.34
C LEU A 200 -7.31 -5.80 -15.26
N ILE A 201 -7.93 -5.21 -16.27
CA ILE A 201 -8.17 -3.76 -16.33
C ILE A 201 -9.10 -3.33 -15.20
N LEU A 202 -10.22 -4.03 -15.03
CA LEU A 202 -11.23 -3.73 -14.00
C LEU A 202 -10.67 -3.91 -12.59
N ASN A 203 -9.98 -5.01 -12.32
CA ASN A 203 -9.33 -5.27 -11.03
C ASN A 203 -8.27 -4.20 -10.73
N THR A 204 -7.47 -3.81 -11.72
CA THR A 204 -6.48 -2.73 -11.55
C THR A 204 -7.15 -1.40 -11.24
N ALA A 205 -8.25 -1.06 -11.92
CA ALA A 205 -9.05 0.13 -11.63
C ALA A 205 -9.67 0.08 -10.22
N GLY A 206 -10.07 -1.10 -9.77
CA GLY A 206 -10.52 -1.38 -8.42
C GLY A 206 -9.48 -1.05 -7.36
N GLY A 207 -8.26 -1.54 -7.56
CA GLY A 207 -7.12 -1.26 -6.68
C GLY A 207 -6.79 0.24 -6.62
N VAL A 208 -6.82 0.94 -7.76
CA VAL A 208 -6.66 2.40 -7.80
C VAL A 208 -7.77 3.11 -7.02
N SER A 209 -9.02 2.65 -7.15
CA SER A 209 -10.16 3.23 -6.45
C SER A 209 -10.06 3.04 -4.93
N GLY A 210 -9.66 1.85 -4.48
CA GLY A 210 -9.35 1.58 -3.08
C GLY A 210 -8.25 2.48 -2.52
N PHE A 211 -7.20 2.71 -3.32
CA PHE A 211 -6.14 3.64 -2.96
C PHE A 211 -6.62 5.09 -2.87
N ALA A 212 -7.48 5.53 -3.79
CA ALA A 212 -8.09 6.86 -3.74
C ALA A 212 -8.91 7.05 -2.45
N VAL A 213 -9.68 6.03 -2.04
CA VAL A 213 -10.39 6.03 -0.75
C VAL A 213 -9.41 6.14 0.42
N TRP A 214 -8.31 5.38 0.41
CA TRP A 214 -7.28 5.49 1.44
C TRP A 214 -6.68 6.90 1.51
N VAL A 215 -6.36 7.52 0.37
CA VAL A 215 -5.86 8.90 0.30
C VAL A 215 -6.87 9.88 0.90
N ALA A 216 -8.16 9.74 0.58
CA ALA A 216 -9.22 10.59 1.12
C ALA A 216 -9.31 10.48 2.65
N VAL A 217 -9.31 9.25 3.18
CA VAL A 217 -9.32 8.99 4.64
C VAL A 217 -8.07 9.54 5.31
N ALA A 218 -6.89 9.32 4.72
CA ALA A 218 -5.62 9.80 5.27
C ALA A 218 -5.55 11.34 5.30
N LYS A 219 -6.02 12.02 4.25
CA LYS A 219 -6.12 13.49 4.21
C LYS A 219 -7.13 14.01 5.23
N GLY A 220 -8.28 13.37 5.35
CA GLY A 220 -9.29 13.71 6.36
C GLY A 220 -8.73 13.61 7.77
N ALA A 221 -8.08 12.49 8.12
CA ALA A 221 -7.44 12.31 9.42
C ALA A 221 -6.31 13.33 9.67
N GLY A 222 -5.48 13.64 8.66
CA GLY A 222 -4.43 14.65 8.74
C GLY A 222 -4.96 16.08 8.93
N TRP A 223 -6.13 16.39 8.39
CA TRP A 223 -6.79 17.68 8.62
C TRP A 223 -7.19 17.87 10.09
N PHE A 224 -7.64 16.80 10.76
CA PHE A 224 -7.95 16.84 12.19
C PHE A 224 -6.71 16.97 13.08
N THR A 225 -5.55 16.43 12.66
CA THR A 225 -4.30 16.50 13.46
C THR A 225 -3.51 17.80 13.24
N ARG A 226 -3.69 18.52 12.14
CA ARG A 226 -2.94 19.77 11.82
C ARG A 226 -3.37 20.99 12.65
N LYS A 227 -4.44 20.90 13.46
CA LYS A 227 -5.06 22.05 14.15
C LYS A 227 -4.36 22.55 15.43
N ARG A 228 -3.10 22.15 15.71
CA ARG A 228 -2.35 22.62 16.88
C ARG A 228 -0.84 22.84 16.64
N ARG A 229 -0.48 23.69 15.67
CA ARG A 229 0.78 24.45 15.81
C ARG A 229 0.42 25.77 16.48
N PRO A 230 0.75 26.00 17.77
CA PRO A 230 0.68 27.34 18.32
C PRO A 230 1.64 28.21 17.50
N GLN A 231 1.15 29.35 17.01
CA GLN A 231 2.01 30.38 16.43
C GLN A 231 3.04 30.74 17.49
N ARG A 232 4.33 30.53 17.18
CA ARG A 232 5.40 31.10 17.99
C ARG A 232 5.29 32.62 17.80
N ALA A 233 4.84 33.29 18.86
CA ALA A 233 4.95 34.73 19.04
C ALA A 233 6.42 35.10 19.31
#